data_AF-A0A223HHD0-F1
#
_entry.id   AF-A0A223HHD0-F1
#
_cell.length_a   1.000
_cell.length_b   1.000
_cell.length_c   1.000
_cell.angle_alpha   90.00
_cell.angle_beta   90.00
_cell.angle_gamma   90.00
#
_symmetry.space_group_name_H-M   'P 1'
#
loop_
_entity.id
_entity.type
_entity.pdbx_description
1 polymer ?
#
loop_
_entity_poly.entity_id
_entity_poly.type
_entity_poly.pdbx_seq_one_letter_code
_entity_poly.pdbx_strand_id
1 'polypeptide(L)'
;LSDRIMSYYGDSPRGMVESAFEFARICRKLDFHNFVFSMKASNPVVMVQAYRLLVAEMYVQGWDYPLHLGVTEAGEGEDGRMKSAIGIGTLLQDGLGDTIRVSLTEPPEEEIDP
;
A
#
# COMPACT_ATOMS: atom_id res chain seq x y z
N LEU A 1 1.39 10.11 -7.76
CA LEU A 1 2.25 9.32 -8.69
C LEU A 1 3.09 10.29 -9.52
N SER A 2 4.17 9.85 -10.16
CA SER A 2 4.96 10.72 -11.06
C SER A 2 4.15 11.15 -12.29
N ASP A 3 4.46 12.31 -12.88
CA ASP A 3 3.73 12.85 -14.04
C ASP A 3 3.66 11.85 -15.20
N ARG A 4 4.74 11.08 -15.40
CA ARG A 4 4.79 10.03 -16.41
C ARG A 4 3.77 8.94 -16.10
N ILE A 5 3.77 8.38 -14.90
CA ILE A 5 2.83 7.32 -14.51
C ILE A 5 1.38 7.83 -14.59
N MET A 6 1.13 9.05 -14.10
CA MET A 6 -0.17 9.71 -14.19
C MET A 6 -0.66 9.84 -15.63
N SER A 7 0.23 10.21 -16.56
CA SER A 7 -0.14 10.37 -17.97
C SER A 7 -0.49 9.03 -18.66
N TYR A 8 0.17 7.93 -18.30
CA TYR A 8 -0.06 6.63 -18.92
C TYR A 8 -1.19 5.82 -18.26
N TYR A 9 -1.32 5.89 -16.93
CA TYR A 9 -2.19 5.02 -16.15
C TYR A 9 -3.22 5.76 -15.29
N GLY A 10 -3.13 7.09 -15.18
CA GLY A 10 -3.92 7.89 -14.25
C GLY A 10 -3.63 7.58 -12.78
N ASP A 11 -4.46 8.12 -11.89
CA ASP A 11 -4.49 7.75 -10.48
C ASP A 11 -5.26 6.43 -10.31
N SER A 12 -4.58 5.32 -10.59
CA SER A 12 -5.18 3.99 -10.62
C SER A 12 -4.34 2.95 -9.87
N PRO A 13 -4.96 1.84 -9.42
CA PRO A 13 -4.21 0.71 -8.85
C PRO A 13 -3.06 0.25 -9.74
N ARG A 14 -3.26 0.22 -11.07
CA ARG A 14 -2.20 -0.15 -12.02
C ARG A 14 -1.06 0.86 -12.03
N GLY A 15 -1.38 2.16 -12.02
CA GLY A 15 -0.37 3.21 -11.95
C GLY A 15 0.49 3.11 -10.68
N MET A 16 -0.13 2.83 -9.53
CA MET A 16 0.59 2.61 -8.28
C MET A 16 1.55 1.42 -8.36
N VAL A 17 1.08 0.27 -8.84
CA VAL A 17 1.90 -0.94 -8.96
C VAL A 17 3.05 -0.76 -9.93
N GLU A 18 2.81 -0.16 -11.11
CA GLU A 18 3.89 0.10 -12.08
C GLU A 18 4.94 1.08 -11.52
N SER A 19 4.50 2.12 -10.82
CA SER A 19 5.40 3.05 -10.15
C SER A 19 6.28 2.34 -9.13
N ALA A 20 5.71 1.43 -8.33
CA ALA A 20 6.47 0.69 -7.33
C ALA A 20 7.44 -0.32 -7.95
N PHE A 21 6.99 -1.05 -8.98
CA PHE A 21 7.79 -2.05 -9.69
C PHE A 21 8.96 -1.41 -10.43
N GLU A 22 8.82 -0.18 -10.94
CA GLU A 22 9.93 0.57 -11.53
C GLU A 22 11.11 0.70 -10.57
N PHE A 23 10.87 1.14 -9.33
CA PHE A 23 11.91 1.24 -8.31
C PHE A 23 12.40 -0.14 -7.86
N ALA A 24 11.51 -1.10 -7.67
CA ALA A 24 11.90 -2.46 -7.27
C ALA A 24 12.81 -3.14 -8.30
N ARG A 25 12.58 -2.93 -9.60
CA ARG A 25 13.46 -3.42 -10.67
C ARG A 25 14.84 -2.80 -10.60
N ILE A 26 14.94 -1.52 -10.23
CA ILE A 26 16.23 -0.84 -10.02
C ILE A 26 16.96 -1.47 -8.83
N CYS A 27 16.29 -1.63 -7.69
CA CYS A 27 16.85 -2.29 -6.51
C CYS A 27 17.39 -3.69 -6.84
N ARG A 28 16.60 -4.52 -7.51
CA ARG A 28 17.02 -5.87 -7.93
C ARG A 28 18.18 -5.87 -8.93
N LYS A 29 18.20 -4.93 -9.88
CA LYS A 29 19.32 -4.79 -10.84
C LYS A 29 20.64 -4.48 -10.13
N LEU A 30 20.57 -3.83 -8.97
CA LEU A 30 21.70 -3.50 -8.11
C LEU A 30 21.92 -4.53 -6.99
N ASP A 31 21.28 -5.71 -7.05
CA ASP A 31 21.35 -6.76 -6.04
C ASP A 31 20.91 -6.31 -4.62
N PHE A 32 20.08 -5.26 -4.56
CA PHE A 32 19.52 -4.75 -3.33
C PHE A 32 18.11 -5.33 -3.10
N HIS A 33 17.97 -6.15 -2.07
CA HIS A 33 16.73 -6.86 -1.75
C HIS A 33 16.08 -6.44 -0.42
N ASN A 34 16.73 -5.56 0.34
CA ASN A 34 16.24 -5.14 1.65
C ASN A 34 15.27 -3.96 1.53
N PHE A 35 14.09 -4.21 0.94
CA PHE A 35 13.03 -3.22 0.80
C PHE A 35 11.65 -3.83 1.03
N VAL A 36 10.67 -2.95 1.24
CA VAL A 36 9.27 -3.26 1.56
C VAL A 36 8.38 -2.47 0.62
N PHE A 37 7.25 -3.05 0.20
CA PHE A 37 6.24 -2.34 -0.59
C PHE A 37 5.15 -1.72 0.29
N SER A 38 4.68 -0.54 -0.11
CA SER A 38 3.49 0.09 0.47
C SER A 38 2.69 0.83 -0.59
N MET A 39 1.43 0.43 -0.78
CA MET A 39 0.48 1.01 -1.74
C MET A 39 -0.59 1.79 -0.98
N LYS A 40 -0.28 3.00 -0.50
CA LYS A 40 -1.24 3.79 0.28
C LYS A 40 -2.14 4.64 -0.63
N ALA A 41 -3.43 4.71 -0.29
CA ALA A 41 -4.40 5.60 -0.91
C ALA A 41 -5.42 6.05 0.14
N SER A 42 -6.06 7.21 -0.07
CA SER A 42 -7.12 7.72 0.82
C SER A 42 -8.48 7.03 0.60
N ASN A 43 -8.68 6.45 -0.58
CA ASN A 43 -9.81 5.57 -0.86
C ASN A 43 -9.44 4.11 -0.54
N PRO A 44 -10.06 3.47 0.48
CA PRO A 44 -9.74 2.10 0.87
C PRO A 44 -9.95 1.08 -0.26
N VAL A 45 -10.91 1.31 -1.17
CA VAL A 45 -11.16 0.41 -2.30
C VAL A 45 -9.99 0.40 -3.27
N VAL A 46 -9.45 1.57 -3.60
CA VAL A 46 -8.28 1.73 -4.48
C VAL A 46 -7.06 1.09 -3.82
N MET A 47 -6.87 1.34 -2.52
CA MET A 47 -5.79 0.73 -1.73
C MET A 47 -5.84 -0.80 -1.81
N VAL A 48 -6.98 -1.41 -1.50
CA VAL A 48 -7.16 -2.87 -1.51
C VAL A 48 -6.86 -3.44 -2.90
N GLN A 49 -7.39 -2.81 -3.95
CA GLN A 49 -7.13 -3.22 -5.33
C GLN A 49 -5.65 -3.13 -5.71
N ALA A 50 -4.95 -2.08 -5.25
CA ALA A 50 -3.53 -1.89 -5.51
C ALA A 50 -2.67 -2.97 -4.84
N TYR A 51 -2.92 -3.31 -3.57
CA TYR A 51 -2.18 -4.39 -2.89
C TYR A 51 -2.45 -5.76 -3.52
N ARG A 52 -3.70 -6.10 -3.84
CA ARG A 52 -4.04 -7.37 -4.51
C ARG A 52 -3.34 -7.48 -5.86
N LEU A 53 -3.33 -6.40 -6.64
CA LEU A 53 -2.62 -6.36 -7.93
C LEU A 53 -1.10 -6.46 -7.75
N LEU A 54 -0.53 -5.75 -6.76
CA LEU A 54 0.89 -5.81 -6.43
C LEU A 54 1.33 -7.26 -6.16
N VAL A 55 0.59 -7.97 -5.31
CA VAL A 55 0.90 -9.36 -4.94
C VAL A 55 0.75 -10.30 -6.15
N ALA A 56 -0.27 -10.12 -6.97
CA ALA A 56 -0.43 -10.89 -8.20
C ALA A 56 0.76 -10.70 -9.15
N GLU A 57 1.22 -9.46 -9.34
CA GLU A 57 2.40 -9.17 -10.16
C GLU A 57 3.69 -9.74 -9.54
N MET A 58 3.85 -9.66 -8.22
CA MET A 58 4.99 -10.25 -7.53
C MET A 58 5.03 -11.78 -7.72
N TYR A 59 3.88 -12.44 -7.62
CA TYR A 59 3.76 -13.88 -7.86
C TYR A 59 4.19 -14.26 -9.28
N VAL A 60 3.76 -13.49 -10.30
CA VAL A 60 4.19 -13.70 -11.71
C VAL A 60 5.71 -13.55 -11.86
N GLN A 61 6.34 -12.62 -11.15
CA GLN A 61 7.79 -12.43 -11.18
C GLN A 61 8.57 -13.38 -10.26
N GLY A 62 7.90 -14.20 -9.44
CA GLY A 62 8.52 -15.02 -8.41
C GLY A 62 9.18 -14.19 -7.31
N TRP A 63 8.59 -13.06 -6.92
CA TRP A 63 9.07 -12.17 -5.86
C TRP A 63 8.26 -12.35 -4.58
N ASP A 64 8.92 -12.21 -3.43
CA ASP A 64 8.35 -12.37 -2.10
C ASP A 64 8.92 -11.30 -1.15
N TYR A 65 8.48 -10.06 -1.36
CA TYR A 65 8.87 -8.90 -0.57
C TYR A 65 7.77 -8.51 0.43
N PRO A 66 8.13 -8.04 1.63
CA PRO A 66 7.13 -7.69 2.63
C PRO A 66 6.22 -6.53 2.20
N LEU A 67 5.02 -6.50 2.78
CA LEU A 67 3.97 -5.51 2.59
C LEU A 67 3.74 -4.70 3.86
N HIS A 68 3.92 -3.38 3.77
CA HIS A 68 3.52 -2.43 4.82
C HIS A 68 2.18 -1.80 4.49
N LEU A 69 1.13 -2.21 5.20
CA LEU A 69 -0.23 -1.72 4.99
C LEU A 69 -0.48 -0.40 5.71
N GLY A 70 -1.29 0.46 5.08
CA GLY A 70 -1.78 1.68 5.73
C GLY A 70 -2.61 2.52 4.77
N VAL A 71 -3.66 3.12 5.31
CA VAL A 71 -4.48 4.12 4.61
C VAL A 71 -3.81 5.49 4.77
N THR A 72 -3.72 6.28 3.69
CA THR A 72 -3.25 7.67 3.77
C THR A 72 -4.44 8.57 4.09
N GLU A 73 -4.25 9.61 4.91
CA GLU A 73 -5.29 10.60 5.20
C GLU A 73 -6.60 9.95 5.67
N ALA A 74 -6.52 9.03 6.64
CA ALA A 74 -7.71 8.36 7.15
C ALA A 74 -8.68 9.40 7.74
N GLY A 75 -8.15 10.46 8.35
CA GLY A 75 -8.90 11.56 8.96
C GLY A 75 -8.64 11.63 10.46
N GLU A 76 -9.55 12.28 11.17
CA GLU A 76 -9.58 12.35 12.64
C GLU A 76 -10.72 11.50 13.17
N GLY A 77 -10.57 10.99 14.39
CA GLY A 77 -11.68 10.39 15.10
C GLY A 77 -12.11 9.04 14.52
N GLU A 78 -13.39 8.72 14.71
CA GLU A 78 -13.97 7.44 14.28
C GLU A 78 -13.92 7.21 12.76
N ASP A 79 -14.00 8.26 11.93
CA ASP A 79 -13.96 8.10 10.47
C ASP A 79 -12.58 7.58 10.00
N GLY A 80 -11.50 8.11 10.59
CA GLY A 80 -10.14 7.65 10.32
C GLY A 80 -9.90 6.21 10.79
N ARG A 81 -10.40 5.88 11.99
CA ARG A 81 -10.36 4.51 12.53
C ARG A 81 -11.14 3.55 11.63
N MET A 82 -12.36 3.92 11.23
CA MET A 82 -13.22 3.11 10.38
C MET A 82 -12.63 2.86 8.99
N LYS A 83 -12.11 3.90 8.31
CA LYS A 83 -11.44 3.75 7.00
C LYS A 83 -10.22 2.86 7.10
N SER A 84 -9.42 3.02 8.15
CA SER A 84 -8.24 2.21 8.40
C SER A 84 -8.62 0.75 8.67
N ALA A 85 -9.61 0.50 9.52
CA ALA A 85 -10.12 -0.84 9.82
C ALA A 85 -10.66 -1.54 8.57
N ILE A 86 -11.44 -0.84 7.74
CA ILE A 86 -11.98 -1.40 6.49
C ILE A 86 -10.84 -1.73 5.53
N GLY A 87 -9.92 -0.79 5.28
CA GLY A 87 -8.84 -0.97 4.32
C GLY A 87 -7.84 -2.06 4.75
N ILE A 88 -7.31 -1.95 5.96
CA ILE A 88 -6.29 -2.86 6.51
C ILE A 88 -6.92 -4.21 6.81
N GLY A 89 -8.07 -4.24 7.49
CA GLY A 89 -8.76 -5.48 7.86
C GLY A 89 -9.14 -6.33 6.65
N THR A 90 -9.57 -5.72 5.54
CA THR A 90 -9.86 -6.44 4.29
C THR A 90 -8.61 -7.16 3.75
N LEU A 91 -7.46 -6.49 3.77
CA LEU A 91 -6.20 -7.09 3.28
C LEU A 91 -5.67 -8.16 4.23
N LEU A 92 -5.77 -7.95 5.54
CA LEU A 92 -5.42 -8.99 6.52
C LEU A 92 -6.30 -10.22 6.36
N GLN A 93 -7.60 -10.06 6.06
CA GLN A 93 -8.49 -11.18 5.76
C GLN A 93 -8.07 -11.95 4.49
N ASP A 94 -7.52 -11.26 3.50
CA ASP A 94 -6.93 -11.90 2.31
C ASP A 94 -5.61 -12.64 2.61
N GLY A 95 -5.09 -12.52 3.84
CA GLY A 95 -3.78 -13.04 4.22
C GLY A 95 -2.61 -12.16 3.79
N LEU A 96 -2.85 -10.88 3.52
CA LEU A 96 -1.85 -9.92 3.05
C LEU A 96 -1.47 -8.95 4.17
N GLY A 97 -0.16 -8.72 4.35
CA GLY A 97 0.38 -7.72 5.28
C GLY A 97 1.39 -8.29 6.26
N ASP A 98 2.57 -7.66 6.32
CA ASP A 98 3.67 -8.04 7.23
C ASP A 98 3.86 -7.01 8.35
N THR A 99 3.45 -5.77 8.08
CA THR A 99 3.40 -4.69 9.06
C THR A 99 2.25 -3.75 8.70
N ILE A 100 1.67 -3.11 9.71
CA ILE A 100 0.57 -2.16 9.56
C ILE A 100 0.94 -0.81 10.18
N ARG A 101 0.32 0.25 9.67
CA ARG A 101 0.20 1.52 10.37
C ARG A 101 -1.16 2.14 10.09
N VAL A 102 -1.90 2.42 11.15
CA VAL A 102 -3.09 3.29 11.12
C VAL A 102 -2.59 4.73 11.10
N SER A 103 -3.07 5.56 10.16
CA SER A 103 -2.58 6.94 10.02
C SER A 103 -3.69 7.93 10.39
N LEU A 104 -3.65 8.45 11.61
CA LEU A 104 -4.64 9.40 12.13
C LEU A 104 -4.06 10.82 12.17
N THR A 105 -4.95 11.82 12.16
CA THR A 105 -4.56 13.22 12.44
C THR A 105 -4.73 13.53 13.94
N GLU A 106 -4.33 12.57 14.78
CA GLU A 106 -4.41 12.58 16.25
C GLU A 106 -3.01 12.32 16.83
N PRO A 107 -2.79 12.43 18.16
CA PRO A 107 -1.54 12.00 18.79
C PRO A 107 -1.15 10.57 18.40
N PRO A 108 0.15 10.25 18.22
CA PRO A 108 0.58 8.99 17.62
C PRO A 108 0.22 7.75 18.46
N GLU A 109 0.09 7.91 19.77
CA GLU A 109 -0.42 6.92 20.71
C GLU A 109 -1.83 6.42 20.35
N GLU A 110 -2.68 7.26 19.73
CA GLU A 110 -4.01 6.89 19.23
C GLU A 110 -3.93 6.00 17.96
N GLU A 111 -2.76 5.91 17.28
CA GLU A 111 -2.57 4.98 16.16
C GLU A 111 -2.35 3.52 16.64
N ILE A 112 -2.04 3.30 17.94
CA ILE A 112 -1.68 1.99 18.51
C ILE A 112 -2.91 1.21 18.99
N ASP A 113 -3.88 1.90 19.59
CA ASP A 113 -5.17 1.35 20.04
C ASP A 113 -6.34 2.09 19.35
N PRO A 114 -6.44 1.99 18.01
CA PRO A 114 -7.44 2.70 17.20
C PRO A 114 -8.81 2.02 17.19
#